data_AF-A0A521UMZ3-F1
#
_entry.id   AF-A0A521UMZ3-F1
#
_cell.length_a   1.000
_cell.length_b   1.000
_cell.length_c   1.000
_cell.angle_alpha   90.00
_cell.angle_beta   90.00
_cell.angle_gamma   90.00
#
_symmetry.space_group_name_H-M   'P 1'
#
loop_
_entity.id
_entity.type
_entity.pdbx_description
1 polymer ?
#
loop_
_entity_poly.entity_id
_entity_poly.type
_entity_poly.pdbx_seq_one_letter_code
_entity_poly.pdbx_strand_id
1 'polypeptide(L)'
;MEGTPCDPGTTPQNAAPRARYVPPQCGARCRDGHPCKAATMLWRSRCRMHGGASTGPRTPEGKAKALACLAAGRARRARPPS
;
A
#
# COMPACT_ATOMS: atom_id res chain seq x y z
N MET A 1 28.34 54.10 4.08
CA MET A 1 26.99 53.53 4.19
C MET A 1 26.38 53.47 2.78
N GLU A 2 26.90 52.60 1.93
CA GLU A 2 26.34 52.32 0.60
C GLU A 2 25.90 50.86 0.60
N GLY A 3 24.61 50.66 0.79
CA GLY A 3 23.98 49.34 0.86
C GLY A 3 24.11 48.60 -0.46
N THR A 4 24.65 47.38 -0.39
CA THR A 4 24.57 46.39 -1.45
C THR A 4 23.10 46.14 -1.79
N PRO A 5 22.65 46.32 -3.05
CA PRO A 5 21.28 46.00 -3.41
C PRO A 5 21.06 44.49 -3.35
N CYS A 6 19.95 44.09 -2.73
CA CYS A 6 19.46 42.71 -2.73
C CYS A 6 19.08 42.31 -4.16
N ASP A 7 19.89 41.48 -4.81
CA ASP A 7 19.61 40.87 -6.11
C ASP A 7 18.62 39.70 -5.97
N PRO A 8 17.36 39.78 -6.45
CA PRO A 8 16.36 38.71 -6.28
C PRO A 8 16.53 37.53 -7.28
N GLY A 9 17.70 37.39 -7.90
CA GLY A 9 17.82 36.76 -9.23
C GLY A 9 18.47 35.37 -9.33
N THR A 10 18.75 34.64 -8.25
CA THR A 10 19.39 33.30 -8.38
C THR A 10 18.52 32.18 -7.79
N THR A 11 17.43 31.85 -8.48
CA THR A 11 16.87 30.49 -8.35
C THR A 11 17.58 29.59 -9.36
N PRO A 12 18.24 28.49 -8.95
CA PRO A 12 18.83 27.59 -9.92
C PRO A 12 17.70 26.92 -10.71
N GLN A 13 17.65 27.24 -12.00
CA GLN A 13 16.69 26.76 -13.00
C GLN A 13 16.78 25.23 -13.24
N ASN A 14 17.71 24.56 -12.57
CA ASN A 14 18.12 23.17 -12.78
C ASN A 14 17.88 22.29 -11.53
N ALA A 15 16.81 22.52 -10.78
CA ALA A 15 16.37 21.54 -9.79
C ALA A 15 15.87 20.30 -10.54
N ALA A 16 16.58 19.17 -10.43
CA ALA A 16 16.18 17.90 -11.02
C ALA A 16 14.68 17.61 -10.74
N PRO A 17 13.92 17.04 -11.70
CA PRO A 17 12.52 16.75 -11.46
C PRO A 17 12.43 15.85 -10.22
N ARG A 18 11.63 16.27 -9.24
CA ARG A 18 11.36 15.49 -8.03
C ARG A 18 10.99 14.08 -8.49
N ALA A 19 11.82 13.10 -8.16
CA ALA A 19 11.57 11.72 -8.57
C ALA A 19 10.14 11.34 -8.13
N ARG A 20 9.26 11.07 -9.10
CA ARG A 20 7.89 10.67 -8.79
C ARG A 20 7.97 9.35 -8.03
N TYR A 21 7.39 9.29 -6.83
CA TYR A 21 7.22 8.03 -6.13
C TYR A 21 6.33 7.10 -6.98
N VAL A 22 6.91 5.99 -7.44
CA VAL A 22 6.17 4.94 -8.13
C VAL A 22 5.83 3.87 -7.09
N PRO A 23 4.55 3.73 -6.67
CA PRO A 23 4.18 2.68 -5.73
C PRO A 23 4.40 1.30 -6.37
N PRO A 24 4.81 0.29 -5.58
CA PRO A 24 4.90 -1.07 -6.07
C PRO A 24 3.51 -1.61 -6.50
N GLN A 25 3.53 -2.74 -7.21
CA GLN A 25 2.29 -3.43 -7.59
C GLN A 25 1.73 -4.27 -6.43
N CYS A 26 0.41 -4.41 -6.38
CA CYS A 26 -0.29 -5.12 -5.31
C CYS A 26 0.03 -6.62 -5.22
N GLY A 27 0.19 -7.32 -6.34
CA GLY A 27 0.54 -8.74 -6.40
C GLY A 27 -0.49 -9.74 -5.82
N ALA A 28 -1.64 -9.29 -5.31
CA ALA A 28 -2.69 -10.18 -4.81
C ALA A 28 -3.27 -11.03 -5.94
N ARG A 29 -3.61 -12.29 -5.67
CA ARG A 29 -4.25 -13.18 -6.66
C ARG A 29 -5.67 -12.67 -6.95
N CYS A 30 -5.91 -12.28 -8.20
CA CYS A 30 -7.23 -11.94 -8.71
C CYS A 30 -8.09 -13.21 -8.86
N ARG A 31 -9.40 -13.01 -9.08
CA ARG A 31 -10.36 -14.11 -9.32
C ARG A 31 -9.93 -15.00 -10.49
N ASP A 32 -9.40 -14.40 -11.55
CA ASP A 32 -8.96 -15.11 -12.77
C ASP A 32 -7.54 -15.71 -12.63
N GLY A 33 -7.00 -15.75 -11.41
CA GLY A 33 -5.72 -16.41 -11.11
C GLY A 33 -4.46 -15.56 -11.32
N HIS A 34 -4.52 -14.51 -12.14
CA HIS A 34 -3.39 -13.61 -12.37
C HIS A 34 -3.07 -12.69 -11.16
N PRO A 35 -1.83 -12.21 -11.02
CA PRO A 35 -1.47 -11.25 -9.97
C PRO A 35 -2.01 -9.84 -10.26
N CYS A 36 -2.46 -9.15 -9.22
CA CYS A 36 -2.99 -7.79 -9.33
C CYS A 36 -1.90 -6.78 -9.67
N LYS A 37 -2.08 -6.09 -10.80
CA LYS A 37 -1.16 -5.06 -11.33
C LYS A 37 -1.43 -3.65 -10.80
N ALA A 38 -2.48 -3.45 -10.01
CA ALA A 38 -2.84 -2.15 -9.46
C ALA A 38 -1.76 -1.64 -8.49
N ALA A 39 -1.56 -0.32 -8.44
CA ALA A 39 -0.69 0.33 -7.48
C ALA A 39 -1.09 0.02 -6.03
N THR A 40 -0.10 -0.20 -5.16
CA THR A 40 -0.36 -0.26 -3.72
C THR A 40 -0.80 1.11 -3.20
N MET A 41 -1.50 1.09 -2.07
CA MET A 41 -1.69 2.33 -1.32
C MET A 41 -0.36 2.75 -0.68
N LEU A 42 -0.18 4.06 -0.50
CA LEU A 42 1.02 4.63 0.11
C LEU A 42 1.34 3.94 1.45
N TRP A 43 2.60 3.54 1.63
CA TRP A 43 3.10 2.79 2.80
C TRP A 43 2.45 1.42 3.05
N ARG A 44 1.75 0.85 2.07
CA ARG A 44 1.05 -0.44 2.20
C ARG A 44 1.49 -1.42 1.11
N SER A 45 1.23 -2.70 1.36
CA SER A 45 1.58 -3.80 0.45
C SER A 45 0.48 -4.18 -0.55
N ARG A 46 -0.74 -3.63 -0.41
CA ARG A 46 -1.92 -4.01 -1.21
C ARG A 46 -2.63 -2.79 -1.76
N CYS A 47 -3.31 -2.95 -2.88
CA CYS A 47 -4.17 -1.90 -3.45
C CYS A 47 -5.48 -1.79 -2.68
N ARG A 48 -6.22 -0.69 -2.92
CA ARG A 48 -7.53 -0.44 -2.31
C ARG A 48 -8.48 -1.63 -2.41
N MET A 49 -8.51 -2.31 -3.56
CA MET A 49 -9.43 -3.42 -3.82
C MET A 49 -9.05 -4.73 -3.14
N HIS A 50 -7.78 -4.95 -2.84
CA HIS A 50 -7.28 -6.19 -2.22
C HIS A 50 -6.96 -6.01 -0.73
N GLY A 51 -7.70 -5.12 -0.06
CA GLY A 51 -7.60 -4.88 1.38
C GLY A 51 -6.58 -3.82 1.78
N GLY A 52 -5.95 -3.14 0.82
CA GLY A 52 -5.04 -2.03 1.09
C GLY A 52 -5.68 -0.89 1.87
N ALA A 53 -6.99 -0.64 1.72
CA ALA A 53 -7.69 0.36 2.53
C ALA A 53 -8.22 -0.20 3.88
N SER A 54 -8.09 -1.51 4.12
CA SER A 54 -8.60 -2.11 5.35
C SER A 54 -7.77 -1.66 6.55
N THR A 55 -8.46 -1.47 7.67
CA THR A 55 -7.86 -1.12 8.96
C THR A 55 -7.79 -2.32 9.91
N GLY A 56 -8.29 -3.47 9.46
CA GLY A 56 -8.42 -4.68 10.28
C GLY A 56 -9.54 -4.57 11.32
N PRO A 57 -9.84 -5.67 12.03
CA PRO A 57 -10.80 -5.66 13.13
C PRO A 57 -10.24 -4.87 14.32
N ARG A 58 -11.01 -3.87 14.78
CA ARG A 58 -10.61 -3.00 15.91
C ARG A 58 -11.17 -3.46 17.25
N THR A 59 -12.30 -4.17 17.27
CA THR A 59 -12.94 -4.65 18.50
C THR A 59 -12.45 -6.04 18.90
N PRO A 60 -12.54 -6.40 20.20
CA PRO A 60 -12.21 -7.75 20.67
C PRO A 60 -13.00 -8.84 19.95
N GLU A 61 -14.30 -8.64 19.75
CA GLU A 61 -15.19 -9.59 19.09
C GLU A 61 -14.82 -9.74 17.61
N GLY A 62 -14.49 -8.64 16.95
CA GLY A 62 -14.05 -8.64 15.56
C GLY A 62 -12.72 -9.38 15.38
N LYS A 63 -11.78 -9.22 16.33
CA LYS A 63 -10.52 -9.96 16.33
C LYS A 63 -10.75 -11.46 16.55
N ALA A 64 -11.60 -11.83 17.51
CA ALA A 64 -11.97 -13.22 17.76
C ALA A 64 -12.59 -13.87 16.51
N LYS A 65 -13.50 -13.17 15.84
CA LYS A 65 -14.11 -13.64 14.58
C LYS A 65 -13.07 -13.82 13.48
N ALA A 66 -12.16 -12.87 13.30
CA ALA A 66 -11.09 -12.96 12.30
C ALA A 66 -10.16 -14.16 12.57
N LEU A 67 -9.79 -14.39 13.83
CA LEU A 67 -8.99 -15.55 14.25
C LEU A 67 -9.71 -16.88 13.98
N ALA A 68 -11.00 -16.97 14.34
CA ALA A 68 -11.81 -18.15 14.06
C ALA A 68 -11.90 -18.44 12.56
N CYS A 69 -12.14 -17.42 11.72
CA CYS A 69 -12.14 -17.57 10.26
C CYS A 69 -10.78 -18.02 9.71
N LEU A 70 -9.68 -17.50 10.25
CA LEU A 70 -8.33 -17.91 9.85
C LEU A 70 -8.06 -19.38 10.20
N ALA A 71 -8.42 -19.82 11.40
CA ALA A 71 -8.30 -21.21 11.84
C ALA A 71 -9.12 -22.15 10.95
N ALA A 72 -10.39 -21.84 10.71
CA ALA A 72 -11.26 -22.62 9.84
C ALA A 72 -10.71 -22.70 8.39
N GLY A 73 -10.17 -21.59 7.86
CA GLY A 73 -9.56 -21.57 6.53
C GLY A 73 -8.31 -22.44 6.43
N ARG A 74 -7.48 -22.48 7.48
CA ARG A 74 -6.30 -23.37 7.53
C ARG A 74 -6.71 -24.84 7.60
N ALA A 75 -7.67 -25.19 8.45
CA ALA A 75 -8.19 -26.55 8.55
C ALA A 75 -8.73 -27.06 7.20
N ARG A 76 -9.49 -26.22 6.46
CA ARG A 76 -9.97 -26.57 5.12
C ARG A 76 -8.85 -26.87 4.12
N ARG A 77 -7.72 -26.15 4.19
CA ARG A 77 -6.57 -26.39 3.31
C ARG A 77 -5.75 -27.61 3.70
N ALA A 78 -5.74 -27.98 4.98
CA ALA A 78 -5.05 -29.16 5.48
C ALA A 78 -5.81 -30.47 5.23
N ARG A 79 -7.11 -30.39 4.91
CA ARG A 79 -7.94 -31.58 4.65
C ARG A 79 -7.44 -32.27 3.36
N PRO A 80 -7.13 -33.57 3.39
CA PRO A 80 -6.76 -34.29 2.19
C PRO A 80 -7.92 -34.33 1.20
N PRO A 81 -7.65 -34.37 -0.12
CA PRO A 81 -8.68 -34.66 -1.10
C PRO A 81 -9.28 -36.05 -0.83
N SER A 82 -10.59 -36.19 -1.05
CA SER A 82 -11.32 -37.46 -0.98
C SER A 82 -10.93 -38.41 -2.11
#